data_AF-A0A964KA84-F1
#
_entry.id   AF-A0A964KA84-F1
#
_cell.length_a   1.000
_cell.length_b   1.000
_cell.length_c   1.000
_cell.angle_alpha   90.00
_cell.angle_beta   90.00
_cell.angle_gamma   90.00
#
_symmetry.space_group_name_H-M   'P 1'
#
loop_
_entity.id
_entity.type
_entity.pdbx_description
1 polymer ?
#
loop_
_entity_poly.entity_id
_entity_poly.type
_entity_poly.pdbx_seq_one_letter_code
_entity_poly.pdbx_strand_id
1 'polypeptide(L)'
;MYPHLVFGYEPDRDLVFIADRSRAPLTITTGELAQARGRVKKTNYRVTTLDLPNTDKLAGAVRQGLHDCVALYTERPPKGSPDNFGILAFKRWAEVLTRPKARLSWHTQFPMGLPLYAGLTSAYHPIMIDGKEGGAERGLFADCLDAAAVLLALPALTEVAAQFRQAAERWNTLAEALLLDAVPLLAETRHLLWERHRRFLAAGHDRAFDQGVTQRLAAVRATLGGDFPLAPGAAGELLAHVGDLVTEIGVYEASAVTDLRQILDGEGFHE
;
A
#
# COMPACT_ATOMS: atom_id res chain seq x y z
N MET A 1 -11.38 2.29 -10.38
CA MET A 1 -12.53 1.37 -10.21
C MET A 1 -11.93 0.01 -10.00
N TYR A 2 -12.14 -0.56 -8.82
CA TYR A 2 -11.58 -1.86 -8.48
C TYR A 2 -12.61 -2.93 -8.82
N PRO A 3 -12.21 -4.05 -9.45
CA PRO A 3 -13.10 -5.20 -9.56
C PRO A 3 -13.42 -5.72 -8.16
N HIS A 4 -14.66 -6.19 -7.96
CA HIS A 4 -15.05 -6.92 -6.77
C HIS A 4 -15.22 -8.39 -7.14
N LEU A 5 -14.69 -9.29 -6.31
CA LEU A 5 -14.82 -10.72 -6.52
C LEU A 5 -16.11 -11.20 -5.84
N VAL A 6 -17.06 -11.67 -6.65
CA VAL A 6 -18.20 -12.47 -6.19
C VAL A 6 -17.77 -13.92 -6.26
N PHE A 7 -17.58 -14.57 -5.12
CA PHE A 7 -17.13 -15.97 -5.06
C PHE A 7 -18.27 -16.96 -4.75
N GLY A 8 -19.46 -16.45 -4.46
CA GLY A 8 -20.69 -17.23 -4.36
C GLY A 8 -21.91 -16.42 -4.75
N TYR A 9 -22.82 -17.03 -5.50
CA TYR A 9 -24.06 -16.41 -5.96
C TYR A 9 -25.19 -17.45 -5.93
N GLU A 10 -26.09 -17.32 -4.96
CA GLU A 10 -27.15 -18.28 -4.64
C GLU A 10 -28.52 -17.60 -4.75
N PRO A 11 -29.08 -17.46 -5.97
CA PRO A 11 -30.31 -16.69 -6.19
C PRO A 11 -31.53 -17.29 -5.48
N ASP A 12 -31.61 -18.62 -5.38
CA ASP A 12 -32.72 -19.31 -4.71
C ASP A 12 -32.78 -19.03 -3.20
N ARG A 13 -31.66 -18.61 -2.60
CA ARG A 13 -31.53 -18.26 -1.19
C ARG A 13 -31.43 -16.75 -0.96
N ASP A 14 -31.45 -15.96 -2.04
CA ASP A 14 -31.19 -14.52 -2.05
C ASP A 14 -29.86 -14.13 -1.37
N LEU A 15 -28.79 -14.89 -1.64
CA LEU A 15 -27.46 -14.66 -1.06
C LEU A 15 -26.38 -14.44 -2.12
N VAL A 16 -25.51 -13.47 -1.86
CA VAL A 16 -24.31 -13.17 -2.64
C VAL A 16 -23.14 -13.01 -1.68
N PHE A 17 -22.02 -13.68 -1.97
CA PHE A 17 -20.79 -13.61 -1.19
C PHE A 17 -19.71 -12.85 -1.95
N ILE A 18 -19.20 -11.79 -1.32
CA ILE A 18 -18.23 -10.86 -1.91
C ILE A 18 -16.95 -10.87 -1.08
N ALA A 19 -15.81 -11.01 -1.76
CA ALA A 19 -14.51 -10.75 -1.15
C ALA A 19 -14.19 -9.25 -1.27
N ASP A 20 -14.27 -8.54 -0.15
CA ASP A 20 -14.06 -7.08 -0.06
C ASP A 20 -12.70 -6.70 0.54
N ARG A 21 -11.79 -7.68 0.66
CA ARG A 21 -10.47 -7.67 1.31
C ARG A 21 -10.49 -7.90 2.82
N SER A 22 -11.64 -7.88 3.48
CA SER A 22 -11.71 -8.35 4.86
C SER A 22 -11.58 -9.89 4.93
N ARG A 23 -11.23 -10.40 6.10
CA ARG A 23 -11.13 -11.84 6.41
C ARG A 23 -12.51 -12.46 6.69
N ALA A 24 -13.54 -11.63 6.81
CA ALA A 24 -14.92 -12.04 6.91
C ALA A 24 -15.61 -11.86 5.55
N PRO A 25 -16.42 -12.82 5.07
CA PRO A 25 -17.11 -12.64 3.80
C PRO A 25 -18.20 -11.58 3.92
N LEU A 26 -18.26 -10.64 2.97
CA LEU A 26 -19.39 -9.71 2.86
C LEU A 26 -20.56 -10.47 2.22
N THR A 27 -21.67 -10.56 2.96
CA THR A 27 -22.90 -11.21 2.48
C THR A 27 -23.96 -10.14 2.22
N ILE A 28 -24.51 -10.13 1.00
CA ILE A 28 -25.60 -9.23 0.60
C ILE A 28 -26.67 -9.99 -0.18
N THR A 29 -27.83 -9.37 -0.37
CA THR A 29 -28.90 -9.90 -1.23
C THR A 29 -28.60 -9.69 -2.72
N THR A 30 -29.31 -10.43 -3.58
CA THR A 30 -29.23 -10.26 -5.03
C THR A 30 -29.72 -8.86 -5.46
N GLY A 31 -30.75 -8.34 -4.77
CA GLY A 31 -31.27 -6.99 -4.97
C GLY A 31 -30.28 -5.89 -4.61
N GLU A 32 -29.58 -6.03 -3.48
CA GLU A 32 -28.52 -5.09 -3.07
C GLU A 32 -27.35 -5.10 -4.06
N LEU A 33 -26.93 -6.28 -4.54
CA LEU A 33 -25.90 -6.38 -5.57
C LEU A 33 -26.33 -5.64 -6.85
N ALA A 34 -27.57 -5.87 -7.32
CA ALA A 34 -28.11 -5.22 -8.50
C ALA A 34 -28.17 -3.70 -8.34
N GLN A 35 -28.64 -3.22 -7.18
CA GLN A 35 -28.69 -1.80 -6.85
C GLN A 35 -27.29 -1.17 -6.82
N ALA A 36 -26.34 -1.81 -6.15
CA ALA A 36 -24.96 -1.34 -6.03
C ALA A 36 -24.28 -1.23 -7.41
N ARG A 37 -24.45 -2.25 -8.26
CA ARG A 37 -23.95 -2.24 -9.64
C ARG A 37 -24.60 -1.14 -10.49
N GLY A 38 -25.90 -0.89 -10.28
CA GLY A 38 -26.64 0.16 -10.99
C GLY A 38 -26.27 1.59 -10.62
N ARG A 39 -25.60 1.80 -9.48
CA ARG A 39 -25.17 3.13 -9.02
C ARG A 39 -24.17 3.79 -9.97
N VAL A 40 -23.29 3.02 -10.62
CA VAL A 40 -22.26 3.55 -11.52
C VAL A 40 -22.53 3.10 -12.95
N LYS A 41 -23.48 3.77 -13.62
CA LYS A 41 -23.93 3.43 -14.99
C LYS A 41 -22.80 3.27 -16.01
N LYS A 42 -21.72 4.04 -15.88
CA LYS A 42 -20.54 3.99 -16.77
C LYS A 42 -19.80 2.64 -16.76
N THR A 43 -20.05 1.79 -15.76
CA THR A 43 -19.49 0.42 -15.69
C THR A 43 -20.15 -0.56 -16.64
N ASN A 44 -21.34 -0.22 -17.15
CA ASN A 44 -22.16 -1.08 -18.00
C ASN A 44 -22.31 -2.51 -17.47
N TYR A 45 -22.33 -2.67 -16.14
CA TYR A 45 -22.48 -3.97 -15.49
C TYR A 45 -21.47 -5.03 -15.98
N ARG A 46 -20.27 -4.63 -16.43
CA ARG A 46 -19.25 -5.57 -16.93
C ARG A 46 -18.94 -6.66 -15.92
N VAL A 47 -18.93 -7.91 -16.39
CA VAL A 47 -18.57 -9.10 -15.62
C VAL A 47 -17.46 -9.82 -16.38
N THR A 48 -16.47 -10.28 -15.63
CA THR A 48 -15.46 -11.23 -16.10
C THR A 48 -15.60 -12.47 -15.24
N THR A 49 -15.73 -13.63 -15.87
CA THR A 49 -15.66 -14.92 -15.19
C THR A 49 -14.23 -15.43 -15.23
N LEU A 50 -13.80 -16.07 -14.15
CA LEU A 50 -12.50 -16.72 -14.06
C LEU A 50 -12.73 -18.22 -14.13
N ASP A 51 -12.03 -18.89 -15.05
CA ASP A 51 -11.96 -20.34 -15.08
C ASP A 51 -10.93 -20.85 -14.06
N LEU A 52 -10.92 -22.16 -13.84
CA LEU A 52 -9.90 -22.82 -13.02
C LEU A 52 -8.50 -22.49 -13.57
N PRO A 53 -7.51 -22.24 -12.70
CA PRO A 53 -6.16 -21.97 -13.13
C PRO A 53 -5.56 -23.21 -13.84
N ASN A 54 -4.83 -22.98 -14.94
CA ASN A 54 -4.00 -24.02 -15.54
C ASN A 54 -2.72 -24.17 -14.72
N THR A 55 -2.66 -25.21 -13.90
CA THR A 55 -1.55 -25.49 -12.98
C THR A 55 -0.23 -25.76 -13.72
N ASP A 56 -0.27 -26.30 -14.93
CA ASP A 56 0.93 -26.60 -15.73
C ASP A 56 1.68 -25.33 -16.13
N LYS A 57 0.96 -24.19 -16.20
CA LYS A 57 1.53 -22.88 -16.53
C LYS A 57 1.90 -22.06 -15.30
N LEU A 58 1.59 -22.54 -14.09
CA LEU A 58 1.71 -21.74 -12.87
C LEU A 58 3.16 -21.35 -12.58
N ALA A 59 4.10 -22.28 -12.66
CA ALA A 59 5.52 -22.00 -12.43
C ALA A 59 6.07 -20.95 -13.42
N GLY A 60 5.79 -21.12 -14.71
CA GLY A 60 6.17 -20.14 -15.74
C GLY A 60 5.54 -18.76 -15.51
N ALA A 61 4.26 -18.72 -15.13
CA ALA A 61 3.56 -17.47 -14.84
C ALA A 61 4.13 -16.76 -13.59
N VAL A 62 4.48 -17.50 -12.54
CA VAL A 62 5.11 -16.93 -11.33
C VAL A 62 6.50 -16.39 -11.67
N ARG A 63 7.32 -17.16 -12.39
CA ARG A 63 8.66 -16.70 -12.82
C ARG A 63 8.56 -15.41 -13.65
N GLN A 64 7.65 -15.38 -14.64
CA GLN A 64 7.43 -14.18 -15.45
C GLN A 64 6.98 -13.00 -14.58
N GLY A 65 6.04 -13.22 -13.65
CA GLY A 65 5.57 -12.17 -12.74
C GLY A 65 6.70 -11.60 -11.86
N LEU A 66 7.65 -12.43 -11.42
CA LEU A 66 8.83 -11.97 -10.68
C LEU A 66 9.77 -11.13 -11.56
N HIS A 67 10.00 -11.52 -12.82
CA HIS A 67 10.75 -10.70 -13.76
C HIS A 67 10.06 -9.36 -14.03
N ASP A 68 8.74 -9.35 -14.21
CA ASP A 68 7.95 -8.13 -14.40
C ASP A 68 8.05 -7.22 -13.16
N CYS A 69 8.04 -7.78 -11.95
CA CYS A 69 8.26 -7.02 -10.72
C CYS A 69 9.65 -6.36 -10.72
N VAL A 70 10.70 -7.11 -11.02
CA VAL A 70 12.08 -6.59 -11.13
C VAL A 70 12.16 -5.47 -12.18
N ALA A 71 11.53 -5.64 -13.34
CA ALA A 71 11.47 -4.63 -14.38
C ALA A 71 10.77 -3.35 -13.88
N LEU A 72 9.64 -3.46 -13.17
CA LEU A 72 8.93 -2.30 -12.60
C LEU A 72 9.77 -1.50 -11.59
N TYR A 73 10.71 -2.14 -10.89
CA TYR A 73 11.62 -1.44 -9.97
C TYR A 73 12.75 -0.70 -10.66
N THR A 74 13.23 -1.21 -11.79
CA THR A 74 14.52 -0.82 -12.36
C THR A 74 14.43 -0.17 -13.75
N GLU A 75 13.33 -0.39 -14.45
CA GLU A 75 13.11 0.04 -15.82
C GLU A 75 12.05 1.14 -15.90
N ARG A 76 11.88 1.69 -17.10
CA ARG A 76 10.86 2.69 -17.35
C ARG A 76 9.48 2.04 -17.25
N PRO A 77 8.54 2.60 -16.46
CA PRO A 77 7.19 2.07 -16.37
C PRO A 77 6.45 2.17 -17.72
N PRO A 78 5.48 1.28 -18.01
CA PRO A 78 4.70 1.33 -19.25
C PRO A 78 3.98 2.67 -19.47
N LYS A 79 3.66 3.38 -18.39
CA LYS A 79 3.02 4.69 -18.41
C LYS A 79 3.55 5.58 -17.29
N GLY A 80 3.87 6.83 -17.63
CA GLY A 80 4.33 7.84 -16.68
C GLY A 80 5.83 8.13 -16.79
N SER A 81 6.32 8.92 -15.84
CA SER A 81 7.73 9.33 -15.75
C SER A 81 8.53 8.32 -14.92
N PRO A 82 9.79 7.99 -15.28
CA PRO A 82 10.62 7.07 -14.50
C PRO A 82 10.85 7.50 -13.06
N ASP A 83 10.88 8.81 -12.78
CA ASP A 83 11.08 9.37 -11.43
C ASP A 83 9.84 9.27 -10.52
N ASN A 84 8.75 8.66 -10.99
CA ASN A 84 7.55 8.38 -10.20
C ASN A 84 7.38 6.88 -9.86
N PHE A 85 8.26 6.00 -10.34
CA PHE A 85 8.17 4.56 -10.14
C PHE A 85 9.53 3.94 -9.77
N GLY A 86 9.48 2.77 -9.13
CA GLY A 86 10.66 1.99 -8.80
C GLY A 86 11.70 2.73 -7.94
N ILE A 87 12.96 2.33 -8.08
CA ILE A 87 14.06 2.84 -7.25
C ILE A 87 14.30 4.35 -7.44
N LEU A 88 14.06 4.88 -8.65
CA LEU A 88 14.21 6.31 -8.94
C LEU A 88 13.18 7.17 -8.20
N ALA A 89 12.00 6.62 -7.89
CA ALA A 89 10.96 7.33 -7.15
C ALA A 89 11.41 7.69 -5.73
N PHE A 90 12.17 6.82 -5.05
CA PHE A 90 12.69 7.11 -3.71
C PHE A 90 13.61 8.33 -3.71
N LYS A 91 14.54 8.38 -4.68
CA LYS A 91 15.44 9.53 -4.83
C LYS A 91 14.66 10.81 -5.07
N ARG A 92 13.65 10.76 -5.94
CA ARG A 92 12.79 11.92 -6.24
C ARG A 92 11.97 12.35 -5.03
N TRP A 93 11.43 11.39 -4.28
CA TRP A 93 10.63 11.66 -3.09
C TRP A 93 11.47 12.28 -1.97
N ALA A 94 12.63 11.71 -1.68
CA ALA A 94 13.59 12.29 -0.74
C ALA A 94 14.02 13.71 -1.15
N GLU A 95 14.21 13.96 -2.45
CA GLU A 95 14.53 15.30 -2.94
C GLU A 95 13.42 16.32 -2.66
N VAL A 96 12.16 16.00 -2.96
CA VAL A 96 11.05 16.93 -2.73
C VAL A 96 10.72 17.10 -1.25
N LEU A 97 11.09 16.14 -0.40
CA LEU A 97 11.00 16.26 1.06
C LEU A 97 12.07 17.20 1.62
N THR A 98 13.31 17.10 1.14
CA THR A 98 14.48 17.75 1.77
C THR A 98 14.93 19.05 1.13
N ARG A 99 14.55 19.34 -0.13
CA ARG A 99 14.99 20.54 -0.85
C ARG A 99 13.88 21.59 -0.97
N PRO A 100 13.87 22.66 -0.15
CA PRO A 100 12.80 23.66 -0.16
C PRO A 100 12.51 24.29 -1.52
N LYS A 101 13.55 24.48 -2.35
CA LYS A 101 13.46 25.10 -3.69
C LYS A 101 13.18 24.12 -4.82
N ALA A 102 13.09 22.81 -4.56
CA ALA A 102 12.80 21.84 -5.60
C ALA A 102 11.38 22.03 -6.15
N ARG A 103 11.20 21.73 -7.45
CA ARG A 103 9.86 21.66 -8.05
C ARG A 103 9.03 20.60 -7.32
N LEU A 104 7.84 20.99 -6.85
CA LEU A 104 6.95 20.17 -6.00
C LEU A 104 7.50 19.88 -4.59
N SER A 105 8.42 20.71 -4.09
CA SER A 105 8.90 20.64 -2.71
C SER A 105 7.75 20.62 -1.71
N TRP A 106 7.81 19.70 -0.75
CA TRP A 106 6.83 19.58 0.33
C TRP A 106 6.80 20.81 1.22
N HIS A 107 7.92 21.53 1.35
CA HIS A 107 7.95 22.82 2.06
C HIS A 107 6.99 23.86 1.46
N THR A 108 6.76 23.78 0.15
CA THR A 108 5.87 24.71 -0.58
C THR A 108 4.48 24.14 -0.78
N GLN A 109 4.37 22.84 -1.10
CA GLN A 109 3.08 22.18 -1.34
C GLN A 109 2.30 21.93 -0.04
N PHE A 110 3.00 21.69 1.05
CA PHE A 110 2.44 21.31 2.34
C PHE A 110 3.03 22.17 3.46
N PRO A 111 2.80 23.50 3.43
CA PRO A 111 3.24 24.37 4.52
C PRO A 111 2.63 23.94 5.87
N MET A 112 3.26 24.38 6.96
CA MET A 112 2.83 24.09 8.33
C MET A 112 1.34 24.39 8.53
N GLY A 113 0.63 23.50 9.25
CA GLY A 113 -0.81 23.54 9.44
C GLY A 113 -1.54 22.39 8.74
N LEU A 114 -2.79 22.63 8.35
CA LEU A 114 -3.62 21.63 7.65
C LEU A 114 -3.00 21.06 6.36
N PRO A 115 -2.27 21.85 5.53
CA PRO A 115 -1.61 21.29 4.35
C PRO A 115 -0.56 20.25 4.72
N LEU A 116 0.30 20.52 5.72
CA LEU A 116 1.26 19.53 6.24
C LEU A 116 0.57 18.28 6.76
N TYR A 117 -0.49 18.42 7.57
CA TYR A 117 -1.29 17.29 8.03
C TYR A 117 -1.85 16.45 6.87
N ALA A 118 -2.36 17.10 5.83
CA ALA A 118 -2.86 16.43 4.63
C ALA A 118 -1.73 15.69 3.90
N GLY A 119 -0.55 16.30 3.75
CA GLY A 119 0.62 15.66 3.15
C GLY A 119 1.05 14.39 3.91
N LEU A 120 1.22 14.51 5.23
CA LEU A 120 1.63 13.40 6.11
C LEU A 120 0.62 12.24 6.07
N THR A 121 -0.68 12.54 6.22
CA THR A 121 -1.74 11.51 6.14
C THR A 121 -1.85 10.90 4.75
N SER A 122 -1.66 11.68 3.68
CA SER A 122 -1.68 11.16 2.31
C SER A 122 -0.56 10.16 2.01
N ALA A 123 0.62 10.32 2.64
CA ALA A 123 1.70 9.35 2.54
C ALA A 123 1.51 8.15 3.45
N TYR A 124 0.91 8.35 4.64
CA TYR A 124 0.60 7.26 5.57
C TYR A 124 -0.38 6.23 4.98
N HIS A 125 -1.41 6.71 4.27
CA HIS A 125 -2.46 5.87 3.69
C HIS A 125 -1.97 4.72 2.80
N PRO A 126 -1.17 4.96 1.74
CA PRO A 126 -0.69 3.89 0.89
C PRO A 126 0.27 2.92 1.59
N ILE A 127 0.95 3.36 2.67
CA ILE A 127 1.86 2.51 3.44
C ILE A 127 1.09 1.55 4.35
N MET A 128 0.07 2.07 5.05
CA MET A 128 -0.58 1.35 6.13
C MET A 128 -2.00 0.85 5.80
N ILE A 129 -2.73 1.54 4.93
CA ILE A 129 -4.19 1.38 4.81
C ILE A 129 -4.60 0.85 3.43
N ASP A 130 -3.98 1.32 2.36
CA ASP A 130 -4.42 0.92 1.01
C ASP A 130 -3.97 -0.51 0.66
N GLY A 131 -2.99 -1.05 1.40
CA GLY A 131 -2.56 -2.45 1.37
C GLY A 131 -3.25 -3.33 2.42
N LYS A 132 -2.86 -4.62 2.49
CA LYS A 132 -3.47 -5.56 3.43
C LYS A 132 -3.06 -5.30 4.89
N GLU A 133 -1.78 -5.35 5.24
CA GLU A 133 -1.36 -5.45 6.66
C GLU A 133 -0.20 -4.50 7.05
N GLY A 134 -0.14 -3.32 6.42
CA GLY A 134 0.98 -2.38 6.62
C GLY A 134 2.22 -2.74 5.81
N GLY A 135 3.34 -2.09 6.13
CA GLY A 135 4.64 -2.30 5.49
C GLY A 135 4.65 -2.09 3.97
N ALA A 136 3.70 -1.29 3.45
CA ALA A 136 3.49 -1.07 2.02
C ALA A 136 3.45 -2.37 1.18
N GLU A 137 2.84 -3.43 1.73
CA GLU A 137 2.70 -4.78 1.13
C GLU A 137 3.98 -5.60 0.96
N ARG A 138 5.13 -5.14 1.47
CA ARG A 138 6.39 -5.87 1.34
C ARG A 138 6.38 -7.22 2.08
N GLY A 139 5.64 -7.32 3.18
CA GLY A 139 5.42 -8.60 3.87
C GLY A 139 4.65 -9.60 3.00
N LEU A 140 3.57 -9.16 2.33
CA LEU A 140 2.82 -10.01 1.40
C LEU A 140 3.68 -10.47 0.22
N PHE A 141 4.54 -9.59 -0.30
CA PHE A 141 5.48 -9.95 -1.34
C PHE A 141 6.52 -10.97 -0.85
N ALA A 142 7.01 -10.84 0.38
CA ALA A 142 7.89 -11.83 0.98
C ALA A 142 7.23 -13.22 1.11
N ASP A 143 5.96 -13.27 1.52
CA ASP A 143 5.22 -14.54 1.58
C ASP A 143 5.02 -15.15 0.18
N CYS A 144 4.84 -14.31 -0.85
CA CYS A 144 4.83 -14.74 -2.24
C CYS A 144 6.19 -15.34 -2.66
N LEU A 145 7.30 -14.73 -2.26
CA LEU A 145 8.65 -15.23 -2.54
C LEU A 145 8.94 -16.57 -1.87
N ASP A 146 8.49 -16.78 -0.62
CA ASP A 146 8.62 -18.09 0.05
C ASP A 146 7.82 -19.18 -0.68
N ALA A 147 6.60 -18.87 -1.13
CA ALA A 147 5.81 -19.79 -1.94
C ALA A 147 6.47 -20.06 -3.30
N ALA A 148 7.04 -19.03 -3.93
CA ALA A 148 7.76 -19.14 -5.20
C ALA A 148 9.05 -19.96 -5.05
N ALA A 149 9.75 -19.86 -3.91
CA ALA A 149 10.95 -20.65 -3.62
C ALA A 149 10.65 -22.16 -3.73
N VAL A 150 9.50 -22.59 -3.20
CA VAL A 150 9.05 -23.99 -3.29
C VAL A 150 8.61 -24.32 -4.72
N LEU A 151 7.75 -23.49 -5.31
CA LEU A 151 7.16 -23.75 -6.63
C LEU A 151 8.20 -23.82 -7.75
N LEU A 152 9.22 -22.96 -7.69
CA LEU A 152 10.26 -22.84 -8.71
C LEU A 152 11.52 -23.64 -8.38
N ALA A 153 11.56 -24.34 -7.25
CA ALA A 153 12.75 -25.00 -6.70
C ALA A 153 13.95 -24.05 -6.55
N LEU A 154 13.67 -22.79 -6.15
CA LEU A 154 14.64 -21.70 -6.00
C LEU A 154 14.76 -21.30 -4.52
N PRO A 155 15.46 -22.09 -3.67
CA PRO A 155 15.52 -21.84 -2.23
C PRO A 155 16.12 -20.47 -1.87
N ALA A 156 17.00 -19.92 -2.72
CA ALA A 156 17.59 -18.59 -2.53
C ALA A 156 16.55 -17.46 -2.47
N LEU A 157 15.34 -17.65 -3.02
CA LEU A 157 14.26 -16.66 -2.91
C LEU A 157 13.82 -16.41 -1.46
N THR A 158 14.05 -17.36 -0.55
CA THR A 158 13.75 -17.18 0.88
C THR A 158 14.64 -16.13 1.55
N GLU A 159 15.88 -15.95 1.07
CA GLU A 159 16.78 -14.91 1.55
C GLU A 159 16.28 -13.53 1.11
N VAL A 160 15.84 -13.41 -0.14
CA VAL A 160 15.20 -12.20 -0.67
C VAL A 160 13.87 -11.93 0.05
N ALA A 161 13.09 -12.96 0.38
CA ALA A 161 11.89 -12.80 1.19
C ALA A 161 12.19 -12.17 2.56
N ALA A 162 13.26 -12.62 3.23
CA ALA A 162 13.71 -12.03 4.49
C ALA A 162 14.11 -10.55 4.33
N GLN A 163 14.73 -10.19 3.21
CA GLN A 163 15.02 -8.78 2.91
C GLN A 163 13.74 -7.97 2.75
N PHE A 164 12.74 -8.43 2.00
CA PHE A 164 11.48 -7.70 1.87
C PHE A 164 10.72 -7.59 3.20
N ARG A 165 10.82 -8.55 4.11
CA ARG A 165 10.30 -8.38 5.48
C ARG A 165 11.00 -7.25 6.24
N GLN A 166 12.32 -7.15 6.12
CA GLN A 166 13.07 -6.03 6.69
C GLN A 166 12.73 -4.69 6.02
N ALA A 167 12.38 -4.68 4.73
CA ALA A 167 11.86 -3.50 4.06
C ALA A 167 10.47 -3.11 4.61
N ALA A 168 9.59 -4.09 4.86
CA ALA A 168 8.28 -3.87 5.47
C ALA A 168 8.39 -3.16 6.83
N GLU A 169 9.33 -3.57 7.68
CA GLU A 169 9.57 -2.90 8.97
C GLU A 169 10.02 -1.44 8.80
N ARG A 170 10.89 -1.16 7.82
CA ARG A 170 11.29 0.23 7.53
C ARG A 170 10.14 1.09 7.04
N TRP A 171 9.25 0.51 6.23
CA TRP A 171 8.01 1.18 5.84
C TRP A 171 7.11 1.47 7.05
N ASN A 172 7.02 0.56 8.02
CA ASN A 172 6.30 0.81 9.28
C ASN A 172 6.96 1.96 10.07
N THR A 173 8.28 1.95 10.21
CA THR A 173 9.03 3.06 10.84
C THR A 173 8.77 4.40 10.14
N LEU A 174 8.76 4.43 8.81
CA LEU A 174 8.41 5.61 8.04
C LEU A 174 6.97 6.07 8.33
N ALA A 175 6.01 5.15 8.39
CA ALA A 175 4.63 5.47 8.72
C ALA A 175 4.48 6.06 10.13
N GLU A 176 5.23 5.54 11.10
CA GLU A 176 5.30 6.08 12.46
C GLU A 176 5.89 7.48 12.50
N ALA A 177 6.96 7.73 11.74
CA ALA A 177 7.60 9.04 11.63
C ALA A 177 6.69 10.09 10.98
N LEU A 178 5.88 9.69 9.98
CA LEU A 178 4.91 10.58 9.33
C LEU A 178 3.84 11.10 10.31
N LEU A 179 3.41 10.28 11.27
CA LEU A 179 2.43 10.62 12.28
C LEU A 179 2.99 10.34 13.69
N LEU A 180 3.94 11.18 14.09
CA LEU A 180 4.76 11.03 15.28
C LEU A 180 4.00 11.01 16.61
N ASP A 181 4.44 10.15 17.54
CA ASP A 181 3.85 10.03 18.88
C ASP A 181 4.06 11.25 19.77
N ALA A 182 5.17 11.98 19.57
CA ALA A 182 5.46 13.17 20.35
C ALA A 182 4.47 14.31 20.10
N VAL A 183 3.64 14.23 19.05
CA VAL A 183 2.53 15.14 18.79
C VAL A 183 1.21 14.40 19.02
N PRO A 184 0.51 14.63 20.15
CA PRO A 184 -0.64 13.82 20.55
C PRO A 184 -1.74 13.68 19.49
N LEU A 185 -2.03 14.77 18.76
CA LEU A 185 -3.07 14.76 17.72
C LEU A 185 -2.67 13.95 16.47
N LEU A 186 -1.37 13.88 16.16
CA LEU A 186 -0.87 13.04 15.06
C LEU A 186 -0.84 11.56 15.48
N ALA A 187 -0.40 11.28 16.71
CA ALA A 187 -0.44 9.95 17.33
C ALA A 187 -1.88 9.39 17.32
N GLU A 188 -2.85 10.22 17.75
CA GLU A 188 -4.26 9.85 17.75
C GLU A 188 -4.79 9.60 16.33
N THR A 189 -4.42 10.45 15.36
CA THR A 189 -4.77 10.25 13.95
C THR A 189 -4.29 8.88 13.47
N ARG A 190 -3.02 8.54 13.73
CA ARG A 190 -2.42 7.26 13.37
C ARG A 190 -3.19 6.09 13.97
N HIS A 191 -3.45 6.14 15.27
CA HIS A 191 -4.20 5.10 15.98
C HIS A 191 -5.61 4.91 15.40
N LEU A 192 -6.35 6.00 15.16
CA LEU A 192 -7.71 5.94 14.62
C LEU A 192 -7.75 5.36 13.20
N LEU A 193 -6.81 5.78 12.33
CA LEU A 193 -6.71 5.25 10.96
C LEU A 193 -6.38 3.76 10.97
N TRP A 194 -5.38 3.37 11.76
CA TRP A 194 -4.92 1.99 11.85
C TRP A 194 -5.96 1.06 12.49
N GLU A 195 -6.57 1.47 13.60
CA GLU A 195 -7.57 0.66 14.29
C GLU A 195 -8.81 0.41 13.42
N ARG A 196 -9.25 1.43 12.67
CA ARG A 196 -10.32 1.29 11.67
C ARG A 196 -9.97 0.25 10.61
N HIS A 197 -8.76 0.33 10.06
CA HIS A 197 -8.31 -0.63 9.06
C HIS A 197 -8.21 -2.04 9.63
N ARG A 198 -7.59 -2.20 10.81
CA ARG A 198 -7.44 -3.49 11.49
C ARG A 198 -8.79 -4.16 11.76
N ARG A 199 -9.78 -3.39 12.24
CA ARG A 199 -11.15 -3.88 12.44
C ARG A 199 -11.81 -4.28 11.14
N PHE A 200 -11.68 -3.45 10.10
CA PHE A 200 -12.17 -3.77 8.77
C PHE A 200 -11.60 -5.09 8.25
N LEU A 201 -10.28 -5.29 8.32
CA LEU A 201 -9.67 -6.55 7.91
C LEU A 201 -10.16 -7.74 8.72
N ALA A 202 -10.37 -7.58 10.03
CA ALA A 202 -10.75 -8.68 10.91
C ALA A 202 -12.22 -9.09 10.73
N ALA A 203 -13.14 -8.13 10.60
CA ALA A 203 -14.58 -8.37 10.74
C ALA A 203 -15.44 -7.73 9.64
N GLY A 204 -14.84 -7.05 8.66
CA GLY A 204 -15.56 -6.30 7.64
C GLY A 204 -16.01 -4.92 8.13
N HIS A 205 -16.90 -4.29 7.38
CA HIS A 205 -17.32 -2.91 7.64
C HIS A 205 -18.22 -2.79 8.88
N ASP A 206 -17.80 -1.99 9.86
CA ASP A 206 -18.61 -1.55 11.00
C ASP A 206 -18.97 -0.07 10.84
N ARG A 207 -20.22 0.18 10.42
CA ARG A 207 -20.71 1.54 10.16
C ARG A 207 -20.64 2.43 11.40
N ALA A 208 -21.02 1.93 12.57
CA ALA A 208 -21.10 2.75 13.77
C ALA A 208 -19.70 3.16 14.24
N PHE A 209 -18.76 2.21 14.23
CA PHE A 209 -17.37 2.48 14.52
C PHE A 209 -16.75 3.46 13.51
N ASP A 210 -16.95 3.24 12.21
CA ASP A 210 -16.41 4.08 11.15
C ASP A 210 -16.93 5.51 11.21
N GLN A 211 -18.20 5.70 11.56
CA GLN A 211 -18.78 7.02 11.80
C GLN A 211 -18.13 7.71 12.99
N GLY A 212 -17.92 7.00 14.11
CA GLY A 212 -17.22 7.52 15.28
C GLY A 212 -15.78 7.95 14.96
N VAL A 213 -15.03 7.11 14.26
CA VAL A 213 -13.67 7.43 13.79
C VAL A 213 -13.68 8.65 12.87
N THR A 214 -14.62 8.72 11.93
CA THR A 214 -14.75 9.86 11.00
C THR A 214 -15.01 11.16 11.74
N GLN A 215 -15.95 11.15 12.71
CA GLN A 215 -16.24 12.31 13.54
C GLN A 215 -15.02 12.73 14.37
N ARG A 216 -14.29 11.77 14.94
CA ARG A 216 -13.10 12.09 15.74
C ARG A 216 -11.96 12.66 14.90
N LEU A 217 -11.69 12.09 13.73
CA LEU A 217 -10.70 12.64 12.78
C LEU A 217 -11.09 14.05 12.31
N ALA A 218 -12.38 14.33 12.13
CA ALA A 218 -12.85 15.67 11.80
C ALA A 218 -12.59 16.67 12.94
N ALA A 219 -12.80 16.25 14.20
CA ALA A 219 -12.49 17.07 15.37
C ALA A 219 -10.98 17.34 15.51
N VAL A 220 -10.14 16.31 15.35
CA VAL A 220 -8.66 16.46 15.34
C VAL A 220 -8.23 17.45 14.27
N ARG A 221 -8.76 17.32 13.05
CA ARG A 221 -8.49 18.25 11.95
C ARG A 221 -8.92 19.68 12.29
N ALA A 222 -10.07 19.87 12.94
CA ALA A 222 -10.52 21.21 13.35
C ALA A 222 -9.55 21.83 14.37
N THR A 223 -9.07 21.07 15.35
CA THR A 223 -8.07 21.53 16.33
C THR A 223 -6.76 21.91 15.65
N LEU A 224 -6.22 21.04 14.78
CA LEU A 224 -4.99 21.30 14.02
C LEU A 224 -5.10 22.51 13.09
N GLY A 225 -6.31 22.87 12.66
CA GLY A 225 -6.56 24.05 11.83
C GLY A 225 -6.51 25.36 12.61
N GLY A 226 -6.78 25.33 13.91
CA GLY A 226 -6.68 26.50 14.79
C GLY A 226 -5.28 26.68 15.38
N ASP A 227 -4.65 25.58 15.80
CA ASP A 227 -3.32 25.58 16.41
C ASP A 227 -2.57 24.30 16.03
N PHE A 228 -1.53 24.44 15.19
CA PHE A 228 -0.75 23.30 14.74
C PHE A 228 0.41 23.06 15.71
N PRO A 229 0.47 21.91 16.39
CA PRO A 229 1.34 21.68 17.55
C PRO A 229 2.79 21.32 17.16
N LEU A 230 3.40 22.09 16.25
CA LEU A 230 4.82 22.02 15.94
C LEU A 230 5.45 23.40 16.13
N ALA A 231 6.64 23.41 16.74
CA ALA A 231 7.43 24.63 16.86
C ALA A 231 7.87 25.15 15.47
N PRO A 232 8.18 26.46 15.32
CA PRO A 232 8.83 26.99 14.13
C PRO A 232 10.10 26.18 13.80
N GLY A 233 10.26 25.77 12.55
CA GLY A 233 11.41 24.95 12.11
C GLY A 233 11.21 23.44 12.25
N ALA A 234 10.41 22.96 13.22
CA ALA A 234 10.21 21.53 13.46
C ALA A 234 9.58 20.79 12.27
N ALA A 235 8.79 21.48 11.44
CA ALA A 235 8.28 20.91 10.19
C ALA A 235 9.41 20.56 9.20
N GLY A 236 10.46 21.38 9.10
CA GLY A 236 11.60 21.11 8.25
C GLY A 236 12.42 19.93 8.75
N GLU A 237 12.64 19.85 10.06
CA GLU A 237 13.32 18.71 10.71
C GLU A 237 12.56 17.40 10.51
N LEU A 238 11.24 17.43 10.67
CA LEU A 238 10.37 16.28 10.38
C LEU A 238 10.52 15.82 8.92
N LEU A 239 10.41 16.74 7.97
CA LEU A 239 10.53 16.39 6.54
C LEU A 239 11.94 15.90 6.18
N ALA A 240 12.98 16.42 6.83
CA ALA A 240 14.35 15.93 6.68
C ALA A 240 14.47 14.49 7.16
N HIS A 241 14.00 14.20 8.38
CA HIS A 241 14.00 12.87 8.95
C HIS A 241 13.21 11.86 8.10
N VAL A 242 12.03 12.24 7.63
CA VAL A 242 11.22 11.43 6.70
C VAL A 242 11.98 11.20 5.38
N GLY A 243 12.69 12.21 4.87
CA GLY A 243 13.54 12.09 3.69
C GLY A 243 14.71 11.10 3.85
N ASP A 244 15.32 11.06 5.03
CA ASP A 244 16.37 10.10 5.36
C ASP A 244 15.83 8.67 5.36
N LEU A 245 14.68 8.44 5.99
CA LEU A 245 14.02 7.12 6.00
C LEU A 245 13.63 6.65 4.60
N VAL A 246 13.09 7.55 3.76
CA VAL A 246 12.77 7.26 2.35
C VAL A 246 14.03 6.87 1.57
N THR A 247 15.14 7.54 1.83
CA THR A 247 16.43 7.22 1.20
C THR A 247 16.94 5.84 1.63
N GLU A 248 16.87 5.54 2.93
CA GLU A 248 17.26 4.25 3.48
C GLU A 248 16.46 3.10 2.86
N ILE A 249 15.13 3.23 2.79
CA ILE A 249 14.25 2.24 2.15
C ILE A 249 14.66 2.03 0.70
N GLY A 250 14.91 3.11 -0.05
CA GLY A 250 15.31 3.03 -1.45
C GLY A 250 16.62 2.26 -1.67
N VAL A 251 17.62 2.46 -0.79
CA VAL A 251 18.88 1.70 -0.83
C VAL A 251 18.63 0.22 -0.52
N TYR A 252 17.82 -0.04 0.50
CA TYR A 252 17.52 -1.39 0.94
C TYR A 252 16.76 -2.20 -0.13
N GLU A 253 15.69 -1.61 -0.71
CA GLU A 253 14.92 -2.26 -1.78
C GLU A 253 15.74 -2.42 -3.05
N ALA A 254 16.65 -1.49 -3.38
CA ALA A 254 17.55 -1.65 -4.52
C ALA A 254 18.47 -2.88 -4.39
N SER A 255 18.97 -3.14 -3.18
CA SER A 255 19.75 -4.35 -2.90
C SER A 255 18.89 -5.60 -3.08
N ALA A 256 17.71 -5.65 -2.46
CA ALA A 256 16.84 -6.83 -2.54
C ALA A 256 16.38 -7.15 -3.97
N VAL A 257 16.08 -6.11 -4.76
CA VAL A 257 15.73 -6.26 -6.18
C VAL A 257 16.93 -6.74 -7.01
N THR A 258 18.15 -6.32 -6.66
CA THR A 258 19.37 -6.79 -7.34
C THR A 258 19.58 -8.27 -7.08
N ASP A 259 19.45 -8.72 -5.84
CA ASP A 259 19.60 -10.13 -5.47
C ASP A 259 18.50 -10.99 -6.12
N LEU A 260 17.25 -10.49 -6.12
CA LEU A 260 16.14 -11.14 -6.83
C LEU A 260 16.44 -11.32 -8.32
N ARG A 261 16.94 -10.27 -8.99
CA ARG A 261 17.33 -10.33 -10.40
C ARG A 261 18.40 -11.39 -10.62
N GLN A 262 19.45 -11.40 -9.79
CA GLN A 262 20.55 -12.37 -9.94
C GLN A 262 20.08 -13.81 -9.80
N ILE A 263 19.15 -14.09 -8.88
CA ILE A 263 18.57 -15.43 -8.73
C ILE A 263 17.78 -15.83 -9.97
N LEU A 264 16.97 -14.92 -10.52
CA LEU A 264 16.14 -15.20 -11.69
C LEU A 264 16.97 -15.35 -12.97
N ASP A 265 18.03 -14.56 -13.13
CA ASP A 265 18.92 -14.59 -14.31
C ASP A 265 20.01 -15.68 -14.21
N GLY A 266 20.38 -16.09 -13.00
CA GLY A 266 21.46 -17.05 -12.72
C GLY A 266 21.09 -18.51 -12.99
N GLU A 267 19.80 -18.83 -13.11
CA GLU A 267 19.37 -20.12 -13.64
C GLU A 267 19.41 -20.10 -15.17
N GLY A 268 20.51 -20.62 -15.71
CA GLY A 268 20.69 -20.83 -17.15
C GLY A 268 19.48 -21.54 -17.77
N PHE A 269 18.93 -20.92 -18.80
CA PHE A 269 17.89 -21.46 -19.67
C PHE A 269 18.35 -22.80 -20.27
N HIS A 270 17.80 -23.90 -19.78
CA HIS A 270 17.73 -25.16 -20.52
C HIS A 270 16.25 -25.49 -20.72
N GLU A 271 15.69 -24.95 -21.79
CA GLU A 271 14.49 -25.52 -22.44
C GLU A 271 14.82 -26.89 -23.05
#